data_AF-A0A161HR03-F1
#
_entry.id   AF-A0A161HR03-F1
#
_cell.length_a   1.000
_cell.length_b   1.000
_cell.length_c   1.000
_cell.angle_alpha   90.00
_cell.angle_beta   90.00
_cell.angle_gamma   90.00
#
_symmetry.space_group_name_H-M   'P 1'
#
loop_
_entity.id
_entity.type
_entity.pdbx_description
1 polymer ?
#
loop_
_entity_poly.entity_id
_entity_poly.type
_entity_poly.pdbx_seq_one_letter_code
_entity_poly.pdbx_strand_id
1 'polypeptide(L)' 'MSEYRPSKPSNPRDDWKLWLVVNPGTWLMPILMTVLVVALVVHAFVYSNDSYNPLTFDASAEVAAEEAAE' A
#
# COMPACT_ATOMS: atom_id res chain seq x y z
N MET A 1 -15.23 44.78 11.46
CA MET A 1 -15.22 43.35 11.83
C MET A 1 -13.81 42.82 11.59
N SER A 2 -13.17 42.21 12.58
CA SER A 2 -11.87 41.56 12.37
C SER A 2 -12.09 40.16 11.79
N GLU A 3 -11.54 39.90 10.60
CA GLU A 3 -11.64 38.61 9.94
C GLU A 3 -10.50 37.69 10.40
N TYR A 4 -10.81 36.42 10.66
CA TYR A 4 -9.79 35.41 10.97
C TYR A 4 -9.36 34.71 9.68
N ARG A 5 -8.07 34.80 9.34
CA ARG A 5 -7.50 34.11 8.17
C ARG A 5 -6.45 33.08 8.61
N PRO A 6 -6.66 31.78 8.34
CA PRO A 6 -5.65 30.78 8.64
C PRO A 6 -4.42 30.96 7.74
N SER A 7 -3.24 30.59 8.24
CA SER A 7 -2.01 30.59 7.45
C SER A 7 -2.05 29.48 6.40
N LYS A 8 -1.33 29.68 5.29
CA LYS A 8 -1.14 28.63 4.27
C LYS A 8 -0.25 27.51 4.85
N PRO A 9 -0.68 26.24 4.83
CA PRO A 9 0.14 25.13 5.31
C PRO A 9 1.32 24.84 4.36
N SER A 10 2.40 24.30 4.92
CA SER A 10 3.61 23.88 4.21
C SER A 10 3.94 22.42 4.55
N ASN A 11 3.39 21.46 3.80
CA ASN A 11 3.67 20.04 3.97
C ASN A 11 5.06 19.68 3.39
N PRO A 12 5.83 18.76 4.00
CA PRO A 12 5.47 17.88 5.13
C PRO A 12 5.72 18.50 6.53
N ARG A 13 6.22 19.74 6.62
CA ARG A 13 6.57 20.41 7.89
C ARG A 13 5.39 20.47 8.86
N ASP A 14 4.18 20.59 8.33
CA ASP A 14 2.95 20.68 9.11
C ASP A 14 2.19 19.34 9.26
N ASP A 15 2.70 18.22 8.73
CA ASP A 15 1.95 16.95 8.69
C ASP A 15 1.74 16.33 10.08
N TRP A 16 2.63 16.60 11.03
CA TRP A 16 2.45 16.17 12.42
C TRP A 16 1.16 16.73 13.05
N LYS A 17 0.62 17.84 12.50
CA LYS A 17 -0.66 18.42 12.92
C LYS A 17 -1.85 17.54 12.58
N LEU A 18 -1.70 16.51 11.74
CA LEU A 18 -2.73 15.50 11.51
C LEU A 18 -3.21 14.88 12.83
N TRP A 19 -2.29 14.65 13.77
CA TRP A 19 -2.61 14.06 15.08
C TRP A 19 -3.34 15.01 16.03
N LEU A 20 -3.47 16.31 15.67
CA LEU A 20 -4.35 17.25 16.39
C LEU A 20 -5.83 17.04 16.01
N VAL A 21 -6.10 16.34 14.92
CA VAL A 21 -7.44 16.05 14.41
C VAL A 21 -7.78 14.58 14.57
N VAL A 22 -6.83 13.71 14.21
CA VAL A 22 -6.97 12.26 14.27
C VAL A 22 -6.30 11.76 15.54
N ASN A 23 -7.05 11.19 16.48
CA ASN A 23 -6.45 10.61 17.69
C ASN A 23 -5.67 9.32 17.31
N PRO A 24 -4.34 9.27 17.49
CA PRO A 24 -3.56 8.08 17.17
C PRO A 24 -3.96 6.88 18.01
N GLY A 25 -4.37 7.06 19.27
CA GLY A 25 -4.80 5.96 20.15
C GLY A 25 -6.06 5.25 19.67
N THR A 26 -6.92 5.95 18.90
CA THR A 26 -8.15 5.37 18.33
C THR A 26 -7.94 4.91 16.89
N TRP A 27 -7.19 5.67 16.10
CA TRP A 27 -7.14 5.49 14.64
C TRP A 27 -5.92 4.76 14.11
N LEU A 28 -4.84 4.62 14.88
CA LEU A 28 -3.65 3.89 14.42
C LEU A 28 -3.99 2.44 14.08
N MET A 29 -4.66 1.73 14.99
CA MET A 29 -5.04 0.33 14.77
C MET A 29 -5.98 0.16 13.56
N PRO A 30 -7.05 0.96 13.38
CA PRO A 30 -7.83 0.95 12.15
C PRO A 30 -7.02 1.16 10.88
N ILE A 31 -6.10 2.13 10.84
CA ILE A 31 -5.27 2.39 9.66
C ILE A 31 -4.36 1.20 9.35
N LEU A 32 -3.74 0.60 10.37
CA LEU A 32 -2.91 -0.59 10.17
C LEU A 32 -3.74 -1.78 9.68
N MET A 33 -4.96 -1.96 10.21
CA MET A 33 -5.87 -3.01 9.76
C MET A 33 -6.34 -2.80 8.32
N THR A 34 -6.62 -1.57 7.89
CA THR A 34 -7.00 -1.31 6.50
C THR A 34 -5.84 -1.57 5.55
N VAL A 35 -4.62 -1.14 5.90
CA VAL A 35 -3.42 -1.43 5.10
C VAL A 35 -3.15 -2.94 5.05
N LEU A 36 -3.33 -3.66 6.15
CA LEU A 36 -3.23 -5.12 6.18
C LEU A 36 -4.24 -5.78 5.26
N VAL A 37 -5.51 -5.36 5.29
CA VAL A 37 -6.55 -5.88 4.40
C VAL A 37 -6.18 -5.63 2.93
N VAL A 38 -5.72 -4.43 2.59
CA VAL A 38 -5.25 -4.13 1.23
C VAL A 38 -4.08 -5.04 0.84
N ALA A 39 -3.11 -5.23 1.73
CA ALA A 39 -1.99 -6.11 1.48
C ALA A 39 -2.45 -7.56 1.21
N LEU A 40 -3.34 -8.10 2.05
CA LEU A 40 -3.90 -9.45 1.88
C LEU A 40 -4.65 -9.59 0.56
N VAL A 41 -5.48 -8.61 0.19
CA VAL A 41 -6.25 -8.65 -1.07
C VAL A 41 -5.33 -8.62 -2.29
N VAL A 42 -4.33 -7.73 -2.29
CA VAL A 42 -3.36 -7.65 -3.39
C VAL A 42 -2.58 -8.96 -3.52
N HIS A 43 -2.11 -9.52 -2.41
CA HIS A 43 -1.41 -10.81 -2.43
C HIS A 43 -2.33 -11.93 -2.90
N ALA A 44 -3.57 -12.02 -2.41
CA ALA A 44 -4.52 -13.05 -2.84
C ALA A 44 -4.77 -12.98 -4.36
N PHE A 45 -4.91 -11.76 -4.90
CA PHE A 45 -5.13 -11.56 -6.33
C PHE A 45 -3.91 -12.01 -7.16
N VAL A 46 -2.71 -11.57 -6.80
CA VAL A 46 -1.48 -11.96 -7.52
C VAL A 46 -1.19 -13.46 -7.35
N TYR A 47 -1.40 -14.00 -6.16
CA TYR A 47 -1.16 -15.40 -5.84
C TYR A 47 -2.12 -16.35 -6.57
N SER A 48 -3.31 -15.89 -6.96
CA SER A 48 -4.23 -16.65 -7.80
C SER A 48 -3.79 -16.81 -9.26
N ASN A 49 -2.76 -16.06 -9.69
CA ASN A 49 -2.17 -16.19 -11.01
C ASN A 49 -0.92 -17.09 -10.92
N ASP A 50 -0.97 -18.25 -11.58
CA ASP A 50 0.12 -19.24 -11.54
C ASP A 50 1.46 -18.70 -12.07
N SER A 51 1.45 -17.72 -12.98
CA SER A 51 2.68 -17.06 -13.45
C SER A 51 3.41 -16.28 -12.35
N TYR A 52 2.73 -15.93 -11.26
CA TYR A 52 3.32 -15.20 -10.13
C TYR A 52 3.22 -15.99 -8.81
N ASN A 53 2.65 -17.19 -8.83
CA ASN A 53 2.48 -18.00 -7.63
C ASN A 53 3.75 -18.81 -7.35
N PRO A 54 4.46 -18.55 -6.24
CA PRO A 54 5.74 -19.20 -5.95
C PRO A 54 5.65 -20.72 -5.68
N LEU A 55 4.45 -21.30 -5.55
CA LEU A 55 4.28 -22.74 -5.37
C LEU A 55 4.07 -23.50 -6.68
N THR A 56 3.52 -22.85 -7.70
CA THR A 56 3.16 -23.47 -8.98
C THR A 56 3.98 -22.95 -10.15
N PHE A 57 4.68 -21.84 -9.94
CA PHE A 57 5.60 -21.25 -10.92
C PHE A 57 6.73 -22.22 -11.28
N ASP A 58 6.76 -22.63 -12.56
CA ASP A 58 7.81 -23.47 -13.13
C ASP A 58 8.83 -22.60 -13.87
N ALA A 59 9.83 -22.12 -13.12
CA ALA A 59 10.91 -21.30 -13.66
C ALA A 59 11.69 -22.03 -14.78
N SER A 60 11.80 -23.35 -14.70
CA SER A 60 12.47 -24.17 -15.72
C SER A 60 11.70 -24.22 -17.04
N ALA A 61 10.36 -24.28 -16.98
CA ALA A 61 9.53 -24.21 -18.18
C ALA A 61 9.57 -22.82 -18.84
N GLU A 62 9.67 -21.75 -18.04
CA GLU A 62 9.77 -20.39 -18.58
C GLU A 62 11.13 -20.13 -19.23
N VAL A 63 12.24 -20.56 -18.60
CA VAL A 63 13.59 -20.47 -19.20
C VAL A 63 13.69 -21.31 -20.47
N ALA A 64 13.13 -22.52 -20.50
CA ALA A 64 13.13 -23.37 -21.69
C ALA A 64 12.26 -22.79 -22.83
N ALA A 65 11.18 -22.08 -22.50
CA ALA A 65 10.35 -21.40 -23.49
C ALA A 65 11.06 -20.16 -24.07
N GLU A 66 11.86 -19.46 -23.27
CA GLU A 66 12.67 -18.31 -23.71
C GLU A 66 13.83 -18.78 -24.61
N GLU A 67 14.53 -19.86 -24.23
CA GLU A 67 15.63 -20.45 -25.02
C GLU A 67 15.15 -21.07 -26.34
N ALA A 68 13.91 -21.58 -26.40
CA ALA A 68 13.29 -22.08 -27.63
C ALA A 68 12.73 -20.97 -28.55
N ALA A 69 12.63 -19.73 -28.04
CA ALA A 69 12.15 -18.58 -28.80
C ALA A 69 13.30 -17.73 -29.40
N GLU A 70 14.56 -18.02 -29.04
CA GLU A 70 15.79 -17.48 -29.62
C GLU A 70 16.29 -18.33 -30.81
#